data_AF-A0A524G0Y3-F1
#
_entry.id   AF-A0A524G0Y3-F1
#
_cell.length_a   1.000
_cell.length_b   1.000
_cell.length_c   1.000
_cell.angle_alpha   90.00
_cell.angle_beta   90.00
_cell.angle_gamma   90.00
#
_symmetry.space_group_name_H-M   'P 1'
#
loop_
_entity.id
_entity.type
_entity.pdbx_description
1 polymer ?
#
loop_
_entity_poly.entity_id
_entity_poly.type
_entity_poly.pdbx_seq_one_letter_code
_entity_poly.pdbx_strand_id
1 'polypeptide(L)'
;MSHREGSSPEDQFHIDPKEILSQYSVEWVSLKRSYDELKKQLLTIQAELTGLDKKLQSGSISEKEHIRLYQEKWSESTQLIQVKREVEARLYEIQREIRAANKQLKQMEIERERRERIEQEKSHAMIEWMSLKQGFDLVEARRAEINAESDKIEFERRSGKISDEKYRQNRVDQIRQLAELRTVESDVKRRLAELLEIIRG
;
A
#
# COMPACT_ATOMS: atom_id res chain seq x y z
N MET A 1 17.92 17.90 2.92
CA MET A 1 17.14 18.51 4.01
C MET A 1 15.87 17.71 4.20
N SER A 2 15.54 17.43 5.46
CA SER A 2 14.47 16.54 5.90
C SER A 2 13.10 17.18 5.70
N HIS A 3 12.30 16.65 4.76
CA HIS A 3 10.86 16.93 4.72
C HIS A 3 10.14 15.85 5.52
N ARG A 4 10.01 16.10 6.83
CA ARG A 4 9.12 15.37 7.73
C ARG A 4 8.08 16.38 8.21
N GLU A 5 7.27 16.86 7.29
CA GLU A 5 6.04 17.60 7.62
C GLU A 5 4.88 16.62 7.56
N GLY A 6 4.18 16.49 8.69
CA GLY A 6 2.90 15.76 8.75
C GLY A 6 2.90 14.48 9.58
N SER A 7 3.63 14.38 10.69
CA SER A 7 3.26 13.39 11.72
C SER A 7 2.01 13.91 12.43
N SER A 8 0.87 13.30 12.10
CA SER A 8 -0.41 13.58 12.78
C SER A 8 -0.25 13.29 14.28
N PRO A 9 -0.93 14.00 15.20
CA PRO A 9 -0.91 13.68 16.63
C PRO A 9 -1.33 12.23 16.96
N GLU A 10 -1.97 11.53 16.01
CA GLU A 10 -2.33 10.11 16.09
C GLU A 10 -1.13 9.15 15.87
N ASP A 11 0.00 9.61 15.35
CA ASP A 11 1.19 8.77 15.10
C ASP A 11 1.97 8.39 16.37
N GLN A 12 1.71 9.03 17.52
CA GLN A 12 2.42 8.71 18.77
C GLN A 12 2.10 7.31 19.32
N PHE A 13 1.03 6.68 18.84
CA PHE A 13 0.65 5.30 19.19
C PHE A 13 0.65 4.35 17.98
N HIS A 14 1.13 4.79 16.82
CA HIS A 14 1.24 3.92 15.66
C HIS A 14 2.45 3.00 15.83
N ILE A 15 2.19 1.80 16.34
CA ILE A 15 3.19 0.73 16.38
C ILE A 15 3.37 0.21 14.94
N ASP A 16 4.62 0.10 14.47
CA ASP A 16 4.92 -0.49 13.16
C ASP A 16 4.54 -1.99 13.19
N PRO A 17 3.68 -2.47 12.28
CA PRO A 17 3.36 -3.89 12.17
C PRO A 17 4.60 -4.80 12.04
N LYS A 18 5.73 -4.30 11.51
CA LYS A 18 7.00 -5.06 11.46
C LYS A 18 7.63 -5.23 12.84
N GLU A 19 7.53 -4.22 13.69
CA GLU A 19 8.02 -4.26 15.07
C GLU A 19 7.14 -5.21 15.90
N ILE A 20 5.83 -5.17 15.69
CA ILE A 20 4.87 -6.13 16.25
C ILE A 20 5.27 -7.57 15.91
N LEU A 21 5.54 -7.85 14.63
CA LEU A 21 5.92 -9.19 14.17
C LEU A 21 7.26 -9.66 14.77
N SER A 22 8.24 -8.77 14.93
CA SER A 22 9.54 -9.13 15.49
C SER A 22 9.44 -9.47 16.98
N GLN A 23 8.74 -8.64 17.75
CA GLN A 23 8.51 -8.85 19.18
C GLN A 23 7.72 -10.15 19.43
N TYR A 24 6.61 -10.33 18.71
CA TYR A 24 5.79 -11.53 18.84
C TYR A 24 6.46 -12.81 18.36
N SER A 25 7.35 -12.73 17.35
CA SER A 25 8.13 -13.89 16.93
C SER A 25 9.03 -14.41 18.07
N VAL A 26 9.72 -13.50 18.77
CA VAL A 26 10.58 -13.85 19.91
C VAL A 26 9.75 -14.40 21.08
N GLU A 27 8.66 -13.71 21.44
CA GLU A 27 7.77 -14.14 22.52
C GLU A 27 7.17 -15.53 22.22
N TRP A 28 6.71 -15.75 20.98
CA TRP A 28 6.13 -17.01 20.54
C TRP A 28 7.13 -18.17 20.64
N VAL A 29 8.38 -17.98 20.20
CA VAL A 29 9.41 -19.03 20.30
C VAL A 29 9.70 -19.38 21.77
N SER A 30 9.77 -18.37 22.63
CA SER A 30 9.98 -18.56 24.07
C SER A 30 8.82 -19.33 24.73
N LEU A 31 7.59 -18.89 24.50
CA LEU A 31 6.38 -19.54 25.02
C LEU A 31 6.22 -20.97 24.48
N LYS A 32 6.56 -21.22 23.22
CA LYS A 32 6.52 -22.57 22.65
C LYS A 32 7.52 -23.50 23.35
N ARG A 33 8.73 -23.02 23.65
CA ARG A 33 9.71 -23.78 24.44
C ARG A 33 9.19 -24.07 25.84
N SER A 34 8.63 -23.06 26.52
CA SER A 34 8.03 -23.22 27.86
C SER A 34 6.89 -24.25 27.83
N TYR A 35 6.04 -24.20 26.81
CA TYR A 35 4.96 -25.15 26.60
C TYR A 35 5.46 -26.59 26.42
N ASP A 36 6.47 -26.78 25.58
CA ASP A 36 7.08 -28.10 25.35
C ASP A 36 7.75 -28.63 26.63
N GLU A 37 8.33 -27.76 27.44
CA GLU A 37 8.92 -28.13 28.74
C GLU A 37 7.86 -28.54 29.76
N LEU A 38 6.75 -27.78 29.87
CA LEU A 38 5.62 -28.13 30.72
C LEU A 38 5.02 -29.49 30.34
N LYS A 39 4.95 -29.80 29.04
CA LYS A 39 4.54 -31.13 28.57
C LYS A 39 5.47 -32.24 29.05
N LYS A 40 6.78 -32.04 29.00
CA LYS A 40 7.75 -33.03 29.51
C LYS A 40 7.59 -33.22 31.02
N GLN A 41 7.45 -32.13 31.78
CA GLN A 41 7.26 -32.20 33.24
C GLN A 41 5.99 -32.98 33.60
N LEU A 42 4.88 -32.74 32.88
CA LEU A 42 3.64 -33.51 33.07
C LEU A 42 3.81 -35.01 32.76
N LEU A 43 4.55 -35.35 31.70
CA LEU A 43 4.87 -36.75 31.39
C LEU A 43 5.73 -37.39 32.48
N THR A 44 6.70 -36.66 33.02
CA THR A 44 7.52 -37.12 34.14
C THR A 44 6.67 -37.40 35.37
N ILE A 45 5.78 -36.48 35.75
CA ILE A 45 4.88 -36.67 36.91
C ILE A 45 3.95 -37.88 36.67
N GLN A 46 3.43 -38.06 35.45
CA GLN A 46 2.63 -39.23 35.14
C GLN A 46 3.42 -40.55 35.30
N ALA A 47 4.69 -40.56 34.89
CA ALA A 47 5.57 -41.70 35.10
C ALA A 47 5.87 -41.93 36.59
N GLU A 48 6.06 -40.87 37.37
CA GLU A 48 6.26 -40.93 38.83
C GLU A 48 5.03 -41.47 39.56
N LEU A 49 3.82 -40.99 39.23
CA LEU A 49 2.56 -41.51 39.77
C LEU A 49 2.40 -43.01 39.46
N THR A 50 2.65 -43.41 38.21
CA THR A 50 2.65 -44.83 37.81
C THR A 50 3.70 -45.64 38.58
N GLY A 51 4.85 -45.04 38.88
CA GLY A 51 5.91 -45.63 39.70
C GLY A 51 5.50 -45.81 41.16
N LEU A 52 4.76 -44.85 41.73
CA LEU A 52 4.20 -44.97 43.09
C LEU A 52 3.20 -46.12 43.17
N ASP A 53 2.33 -46.27 42.18
CA ASP A 53 1.36 -47.38 42.13
C ASP A 53 2.06 -48.74 42.10
N LYS A 54 3.13 -48.87 41.32
CA LYS A 54 3.96 -50.09 41.30
C LYS A 54 4.62 -50.37 42.65
N LYS A 55 5.14 -49.34 43.34
CA LYS A 55 5.75 -49.49 44.66
C LYS A 55 4.75 -49.92 45.73
N LEU A 56 3.51 -49.45 45.63
CA LEU A 56 2.42 -49.90 46.49
C LEU A 56 2.10 -51.38 46.23
N GLN A 57 1.99 -51.77 44.95
CA GLN A 57 1.75 -53.17 44.56
C GLN A 57 2.86 -54.13 45.02
N SER A 58 4.12 -53.69 44.97
CA SER A 58 5.26 -54.49 45.45
C SER A 58 5.41 -54.47 46.97
N GLY A 59 4.55 -53.74 47.71
CA GLY A 59 4.63 -53.57 49.15
C GLY A 59 5.87 -52.78 49.62
N SER A 60 6.56 -52.09 48.71
CA SER A 60 7.77 -51.32 49.01
C SER A 60 7.50 -50.01 49.75
N ILE A 61 6.24 -49.56 49.73
CA ILE A 61 5.75 -48.40 50.50
C ILE A 61 4.43 -48.77 51.18
N SER A 62 4.12 -48.11 52.29
CA SER A 62 2.82 -48.27 52.95
C SER A 62 1.72 -47.51 52.21
N GLU A 63 0.47 -47.91 52.41
CA GLU A 63 -0.70 -47.23 51.81
C GLU A 63 -0.82 -45.77 52.25
N LYS A 64 -0.52 -45.46 53.52
CA LYS A 64 -0.49 -44.08 54.01
C LYS A 64 0.58 -43.23 53.31
N GLU A 65 1.74 -43.83 53.05
CA GLU A 65 2.84 -43.15 52.37
C GLU A 65 2.56 -42.95 50.88
N HIS A 66 1.93 -43.92 50.22
CA HIS A 66 1.43 -43.79 48.85
C HIS A 66 0.43 -42.63 48.73
N ILE A 67 -0.60 -42.58 49.57
CA ILE A 67 -1.62 -41.51 49.54
C ILE A 67 -0.96 -40.13 49.66
N ARG A 68 -0.02 -39.97 50.60
CA ARG A 68 0.67 -38.69 50.81
C ARG A 68 1.45 -38.26 49.56
N LEU A 69 2.29 -39.13 49.02
CA LEU A 69 3.12 -38.83 47.84
C LEU A 69 2.28 -38.62 46.58
N TYR A 70 1.19 -39.39 46.44
CA TYR A 70 0.26 -39.26 45.32
C TYR A 70 -0.45 -37.90 45.35
N GLN A 71 -0.92 -37.46 46.52
CA GLN A 71 -1.55 -36.14 46.68
C GLN A 71 -0.59 -34.99 46.33
N GLU A 72 0.67 -35.08 46.77
CA GLU A 72 1.70 -34.08 46.45
C GLU A 72 1.93 -33.98 44.94
N LYS A 73 2.13 -35.12 44.27
CA LYS A 73 2.35 -35.19 42.82
C LYS A 73 1.13 -34.78 42.01
N TRP A 74 -0.07 -35.10 42.51
CA TRP A 74 -1.33 -34.65 41.90
C TRP A 74 -1.49 -33.13 41.98
N SER A 75 -1.15 -32.53 43.12
CA SER A 75 -1.16 -31.07 43.28
C SER A 75 -0.17 -30.39 42.33
N GLU A 76 1.05 -30.92 42.22
CA GLU A 76 2.08 -30.45 41.27
C GLU A 76 1.58 -30.52 39.82
N SER A 77 0.98 -31.66 39.43
CA SER A 77 0.38 -31.83 38.10
C SER A 77 -0.73 -30.80 37.82
N THR A 78 -1.59 -30.53 38.79
CA THR A 78 -2.70 -29.58 38.65
C THR A 78 -2.19 -28.16 38.42
N GLN A 79 -1.16 -27.73 39.16
CA GLN A 79 -0.52 -26.43 38.98
C GLN A 79 0.12 -26.31 37.59
N LEU A 80 0.83 -27.34 37.13
CA LEU A 80 1.44 -27.36 35.80
C LEU A 80 0.39 -27.31 34.68
N ILE A 81 -0.74 -28.00 34.83
CA ILE A 81 -1.85 -27.94 33.86
C ILE A 81 -2.42 -26.51 33.77
N GLN A 82 -2.54 -25.80 34.89
CA GLN A 82 -3.00 -24.41 34.89
C GLN A 82 -2.03 -23.50 34.12
N VAL A 83 -0.74 -23.55 34.46
CA VAL A 83 0.29 -22.76 33.75
C VAL A 83 0.32 -23.12 32.26
N LYS A 84 0.19 -24.41 31.91
CA LYS A 84 0.12 -24.86 30.52
C LYS A 84 -1.05 -24.20 29.77
N ARG A 85 -2.23 -24.11 30.38
CA ARG A 85 -3.41 -23.46 29.76
C ARG A 85 -3.18 -21.97 29.55
N GLU A 86 -2.53 -21.28 30.50
CA GLU A 86 -2.18 -19.86 30.37
C GLU A 86 -1.20 -19.63 29.21
N VAL A 87 -0.17 -20.49 29.09
CA VAL A 87 0.77 -20.45 27.96
C VAL A 87 0.07 -20.74 26.62
N GLU A 88 -0.84 -21.72 26.56
CA GLU A 88 -1.64 -22.01 25.36
C GLU A 88 -2.51 -20.81 24.95
N ALA A 89 -3.17 -20.17 25.91
CA ALA A 89 -3.98 -18.97 25.66
C ALA A 89 -3.12 -17.84 25.08
N ARG A 90 -1.96 -17.58 25.67
CA ARG A 90 -1.05 -16.54 25.18
C ARG A 90 -0.50 -16.85 23.79
N LEU A 91 -0.14 -18.10 23.51
CA LEU A 91 0.28 -18.53 22.17
C LEU A 91 -0.81 -18.29 21.11
N TYR A 92 -2.08 -18.53 21.46
CA TYR A 92 -3.21 -18.28 20.58
C TYR A 92 -3.42 -16.77 20.31
N GLU A 93 -3.31 -15.94 21.34
CA GLU A 93 -3.37 -14.48 21.20
C GLU A 93 -2.27 -13.96 20.27
N ILE A 94 -1.03 -14.36 20.50
CA ILE A 94 0.10 -13.96 19.64
C ILE A 94 -0.13 -14.39 18.18
N GLN A 95 -0.64 -15.60 17.94
CA GLN A 95 -0.97 -16.03 16.58
C GLN A 95 -2.05 -15.14 15.94
N ARG A 96 -3.05 -14.72 16.69
CA ARG A 96 -4.09 -13.80 16.22
C ARG A 96 -3.50 -12.43 15.87
N GLU A 97 -2.62 -11.90 16.72
CA GLU A 97 -1.96 -10.61 16.53
C GLU A 97 -1.01 -10.63 15.32
N ILE A 98 -0.22 -11.69 15.16
CA ILE A 98 0.64 -11.90 13.96
C ILE A 98 -0.20 -11.91 12.68
N ARG A 99 -1.37 -12.57 12.68
CA ARG A 99 -2.26 -12.56 11.49
C ARG A 99 -2.80 -11.18 11.19
N ALA A 100 -3.17 -10.41 12.23
CA ALA A 100 -3.67 -9.05 12.06
C ALA A 100 -2.57 -8.11 11.50
N ALA A 101 -1.36 -8.17 12.06
CA ALA A 101 -0.22 -7.39 11.59
C ALA A 101 0.14 -7.71 10.13
N ASN A 102 0.16 -8.99 9.74
CA ASN A 102 0.39 -9.38 8.35
C ASN A 102 -0.69 -8.86 7.39
N LYS A 103 -1.97 -8.84 7.82
CA LYS A 103 -3.06 -8.27 7.03
C LYS A 103 -2.86 -6.76 6.82
N GLN A 104 -2.44 -6.04 7.86
CA GLN A 104 -2.14 -4.61 7.78
C GLN A 104 -0.97 -4.33 6.83
N LEU A 105 0.13 -5.08 6.92
CA LEU A 105 1.27 -4.92 5.99
C LEU A 105 0.86 -5.12 4.54
N LYS A 106 0.06 -6.15 4.26
CA LYS A 106 -0.44 -6.39 2.91
C LYS A 106 -1.30 -5.23 2.39
N GLN A 107 -2.14 -4.65 3.26
CA GLN A 107 -2.97 -3.50 2.89
C GLN A 107 -2.10 -2.27 2.59
N MET A 108 -1.08 -2.01 3.42
CA MET A 108 -0.13 -0.92 3.21
C MET A 108 0.66 -1.08 1.89
N GLU A 109 1.08 -2.30 1.55
CA GLU A 109 1.77 -2.59 0.28
C GLU A 109 0.85 -2.29 -0.93
N ILE A 110 -0.41 -2.75 -0.88
CA ILE A 110 -1.40 -2.50 -1.95
C ILE A 110 -1.67 -1.00 -2.12
N GLU A 111 -1.79 -0.26 -1.01
CA GLU A 111 -2.00 1.19 -1.04
C GLU A 111 -0.77 1.91 -1.59
N ARG A 112 0.44 1.45 -1.23
CA ARG A 112 1.68 1.98 -1.79
C ARG A 112 1.75 1.76 -3.29
N GLU A 113 1.53 0.54 -3.78
CA GLU A 113 1.50 0.22 -5.21
C GLU A 113 0.42 1.03 -5.96
N ARG A 114 -0.72 1.28 -5.32
CA ARG A 114 -1.77 2.13 -5.89
C ARG A 114 -1.30 3.59 -6.01
N ARG A 115 -0.65 4.13 -4.97
CA ARG A 115 -0.09 5.50 -5.00
C ARG A 115 1.01 5.62 -6.05
N GLU A 116 1.91 4.64 -6.13
CA GLU A 116 2.98 4.61 -7.14
C GLU A 116 2.42 4.58 -8.56
N ARG A 117 1.36 3.80 -8.82
CA ARG A 117 0.66 3.80 -10.12
C ARG A 117 0.02 5.15 -10.44
N ILE A 118 -0.69 5.75 -9.48
CA ILE A 118 -1.29 7.09 -9.67
C ILE A 118 -0.21 8.12 -9.97
N GLU A 119 0.92 8.08 -9.25
CA GLU A 119 2.04 9.00 -9.49
C GLU A 119 2.65 8.82 -10.88
N GLN A 120 2.81 7.58 -11.35
CA GLN A 120 3.26 7.28 -12.71
C GLN A 120 2.27 7.81 -13.76
N GLU A 121 0.96 7.60 -13.56
CA GLU A 121 -0.09 8.12 -14.43
C GLU A 121 -0.05 9.66 -14.49
N LYS A 122 0.11 10.33 -13.34
CA LYS A 122 0.28 11.79 -13.27
C LYS A 122 1.52 12.27 -13.99
N SER A 123 2.65 11.58 -13.81
CA SER A 123 3.92 11.91 -14.47
C SER A 123 3.81 11.76 -15.99
N HIS A 124 3.24 10.67 -16.48
CA HIS A 124 2.99 10.47 -17.91
C HIS A 124 2.04 11.52 -18.46
N ALA A 125 0.95 11.82 -17.75
CA ALA A 125 0.01 12.87 -18.15
C ALA A 125 0.67 14.26 -18.19
N MET A 126 1.57 14.55 -17.25
CA MET A 126 2.35 15.80 -17.23
C MET A 126 3.28 15.91 -18.43
N ILE A 127 4.02 14.85 -18.76
CA ILE A 127 4.90 14.82 -19.93
C ILE A 127 4.09 15.05 -21.22
N GLU A 128 2.96 14.34 -21.37
CA GLU A 128 2.08 14.52 -22.51
C GLU A 128 1.53 15.95 -22.58
N TRP A 129 1.11 16.50 -21.43
CA TRP A 129 0.57 17.85 -21.33
C TRP A 129 1.61 18.90 -21.77
N MET A 130 2.85 18.78 -21.29
CA MET A 130 3.93 19.68 -21.68
C MET A 130 4.22 19.62 -23.19
N SER A 131 4.26 18.41 -23.76
CA SER A 131 4.47 18.21 -25.20
C SER A 131 3.34 18.83 -26.03
N LEU A 132 2.08 18.59 -25.65
CA LEU A 132 0.92 19.16 -26.33
C LEU A 132 0.84 20.67 -26.17
N LYS A 133 1.24 21.22 -25.01
CA LYS A 133 1.26 22.66 -24.79
C LYS A 133 2.24 23.35 -25.73
N GLN A 134 3.43 22.78 -25.92
CA GLN A 134 4.40 23.28 -26.89
C GLN A 134 3.83 23.22 -28.33
N GLY A 135 3.17 22.11 -28.70
CA GLY A 135 2.50 22.00 -30.00
C GLY A 135 1.36 23.00 -30.18
N PHE A 136 0.61 23.29 -29.12
CA PHE A 136 -0.45 24.27 -29.11
C PHE A 136 0.07 25.70 -29.36
N ASP A 137 1.19 26.06 -28.75
CA ASP A 137 1.82 27.37 -28.96
C ASP A 137 2.26 27.56 -30.43
N LEU A 138 2.69 26.48 -31.11
CA LEU A 138 2.98 26.51 -32.56
C LEU A 138 1.72 26.73 -33.41
N VAL A 139 0.58 26.15 -33.02
CA VAL A 139 -0.71 26.36 -33.70
C VAL A 139 -1.17 27.80 -33.55
N GLU A 140 -1.02 28.40 -32.37
CA GLU A 140 -1.31 29.82 -32.14
C GLU A 140 -0.40 30.72 -32.99
N ALA A 141 0.90 30.42 -33.05
CA ALA A 141 1.84 31.15 -33.90
C ALA A 141 1.45 31.08 -35.38
N ARG A 142 1.10 29.88 -35.89
CA ARG A 142 0.66 29.70 -37.28
C ARG A 142 -0.62 30.47 -37.60
N ARG A 143 -1.56 30.54 -36.65
CA ARG A 143 -2.78 31.35 -36.79
C ARG A 143 -2.46 32.84 -36.89
N ALA A 144 -1.51 33.33 -36.09
CA ALA A 144 -1.06 34.72 -36.16
C ALA A 144 -0.41 35.04 -37.51
N GLU A 145 0.40 34.12 -38.06
CA GLU A 145 0.99 34.26 -39.40
C GLU A 145 -0.09 34.38 -40.49
N ILE A 146 -1.09 33.50 -40.50
CA ILE A 146 -2.17 33.54 -41.50
C ILE A 146 -2.95 34.85 -41.42
N ASN A 147 -3.18 35.38 -40.21
CA ASN A 147 -3.83 36.68 -40.04
C ASN A 147 -2.98 37.82 -40.60
N ALA A 148 -1.66 37.81 -40.36
CA ALA A 148 -0.75 38.80 -40.93
C ALA A 148 -0.66 38.72 -42.46
N GLU A 149 -0.67 37.51 -43.03
CA GLU A 149 -0.77 37.29 -44.48
C GLU A 149 -2.09 37.83 -45.05
N SER A 150 -3.20 37.67 -44.32
CA SER A 150 -4.51 38.24 -44.66
C SER A 150 -4.47 39.76 -44.73
N ASP A 151 -3.89 40.41 -43.73
CA ASP A 151 -3.76 41.88 -43.70
C ASP A 151 -2.92 42.39 -44.87
N LYS A 152 -1.85 41.66 -45.21
CA LYS A 152 -1.00 41.96 -46.36
C LYS A 152 -1.76 41.84 -47.69
N ILE A 153 -2.51 40.76 -47.88
CA ILE A 153 -3.34 40.53 -49.07
C ILE A 153 -4.40 41.64 -49.21
N GLU A 154 -4.99 42.08 -48.10
CA GLU A 154 -5.97 43.16 -48.11
C GLU A 154 -5.33 44.50 -48.49
N PHE A 155 -4.13 44.79 -47.98
CA PHE A 155 -3.35 45.97 -48.37
C PHE A 155 -2.96 45.94 -49.86
N GLU A 156 -2.51 44.79 -50.38
CA GLU A 156 -2.18 44.61 -51.80
C GLU A 156 -3.39 44.81 -52.71
N ARG A 157 -4.58 44.37 -52.28
CA ARG A 157 -5.83 44.64 -53.00
C ARG A 157 -6.15 46.13 -53.02
N ARG A 158 -6.11 46.80 -51.86
CA ARG A 158 -6.40 48.25 -51.74
C ARG A 158 -5.43 49.11 -52.54
N SER A 159 -4.19 48.67 -52.68
CA SER A 159 -3.17 49.33 -53.50
C SER A 159 -3.19 48.94 -54.98
N GLY A 160 -4.14 48.10 -55.42
CA GLY A 160 -4.31 47.68 -56.81
C GLY A 160 -3.23 46.73 -57.32
N LYS A 161 -2.41 46.16 -56.44
CA LYS A 161 -1.28 45.28 -56.80
C LYS A 161 -1.71 43.85 -57.17
N ILE A 162 -2.92 43.44 -56.78
CA ILE A 162 -3.50 42.13 -57.10
C ILE A 162 -4.90 42.31 -57.68
N SER A 163 -5.30 41.38 -58.56
CA SER A 163 -6.65 41.35 -59.12
C SER A 163 -7.67 40.85 -58.08
N ASP A 164 -8.95 41.22 -58.27
CA ASP A 164 -10.04 40.73 -57.41
C ASP A 164 -10.16 39.20 -57.45
N GLU A 165 -9.86 38.57 -58.59
CA GLU A 165 -9.90 37.11 -58.71
C GLU A 165 -8.79 36.45 -57.89
N LYS A 166 -7.56 36.99 -57.95
CA LYS A 166 -6.43 36.52 -57.12
C LYS A 166 -6.70 36.75 -55.63
N TYR A 167 -7.36 37.86 -55.28
CA TYR A 167 -7.79 38.12 -53.91
C TYR A 167 -8.81 37.08 -53.41
N ARG A 168 -9.83 36.75 -54.21
CA ARG A 168 -10.83 35.72 -53.84
C ARG A 168 -10.20 34.36 -53.62
N GLN A 169 -9.29 33.94 -54.52
CA GLN A 169 -8.59 32.67 -54.40
C GLN A 169 -7.76 32.61 -53.11
N ASN A 170 -6.96 33.64 -52.84
CA ASN A 170 -6.18 33.74 -51.59
C ASN A 170 -7.07 33.72 -50.34
N ARG A 171 -8.25 34.36 -50.37
CA ARG A 171 -9.20 34.32 -49.23
C ARG A 171 -9.80 32.94 -49.00
N VAL A 172 -10.12 32.20 -50.06
CA VAL A 172 -10.63 30.82 -49.94
C VAL A 172 -9.58 29.91 -49.33
N ASP A 173 -8.32 30.02 -49.76
CA ASP A 173 -7.22 29.22 -49.21
C ASP A 173 -6.94 29.54 -47.74
N GLN A 174 -7.01 30.82 -47.36
CA GLN A 174 -6.91 31.23 -45.95
C GLN A 174 -8.04 30.67 -45.08
N ILE A 175 -9.29 30.70 -45.57
CA ILE A 175 -10.43 30.14 -44.84
C ILE A 175 -10.25 28.64 -44.63
N ARG A 176 -9.73 27.90 -45.61
CA ARG A 176 -9.41 26.47 -45.45
C ARG A 176 -8.34 26.25 -44.38
N GLN A 177 -7.22 26.97 -44.46
CA GLN A 177 -6.14 26.83 -43.47
C GLN A 177 -6.61 27.17 -42.05
N LEU A 178 -7.43 28.22 -41.88
CA LEU A 178 -7.99 28.58 -40.58
C LEU A 178 -9.01 27.55 -40.07
N ALA A 179 -9.78 26.93 -40.96
CA ALA A 179 -10.72 25.86 -40.58
C ALA A 179 -9.98 24.61 -40.10
N GLU A 180 -8.92 24.20 -40.81
CA GLU A 180 -8.06 23.08 -40.41
C GLU A 180 -7.39 23.35 -39.07
N LEU A 181 -6.78 24.53 -38.89
CA LEU A 181 -6.16 24.90 -37.60
C LEU A 181 -7.18 24.92 -36.46
N ARG A 182 -8.40 25.40 -36.70
CA ARG A 182 -9.45 25.43 -35.67
C ARG A 182 -9.81 24.03 -35.17
N THR A 183 -9.86 23.03 -36.06
CA THR A 183 -10.13 21.64 -35.65
C THR A 183 -9.02 21.10 -34.76
N VAL A 184 -7.76 21.28 -35.17
CA VAL A 184 -6.58 20.87 -34.38
C VAL A 184 -6.53 21.60 -33.03
N GLU A 185 -6.78 22.91 -33.01
CA GLU A 185 -6.80 23.73 -31.79
C GLU A 185 -7.84 23.20 -30.79
N SER A 186 -9.03 22.83 -31.27
CA SER A 186 -10.10 22.30 -30.42
C SER A 186 -9.76 20.93 -29.83
N ASP A 187 -9.19 20.03 -30.63
CA ASP A 187 -8.80 18.69 -30.17
C ASP A 187 -7.65 18.75 -29.16
N VAL A 188 -6.65 19.60 -29.40
CA VAL A 188 -5.53 19.81 -28.47
C VAL A 188 -6.01 20.44 -27.16
N LYS A 189 -6.91 21.44 -27.21
CA LYS A 189 -7.50 22.02 -25.99
C LYS A 189 -8.26 21.00 -25.16
N ARG A 190 -9.07 20.15 -25.80
CA ARG A 190 -9.79 19.08 -25.13
C ARG A 190 -8.81 18.13 -24.44
N ARG A 191 -7.77 17.67 -25.16
CA ARG A 191 -6.77 16.74 -24.62
C ARG A 191 -5.98 17.34 -23.46
N LEU A 192 -5.58 18.61 -23.55
CA LEU A 192 -4.91 19.33 -22.46
C LEU A 192 -5.78 19.42 -21.20
N ALA A 193 -7.09 19.60 -21.36
CA ALA A 193 -8.03 19.61 -20.23
C ALA A 193 -8.15 18.24 -19.56
N GLU A 194 -8.31 17.17 -20.34
CA GLU A 194 -8.34 15.78 -19.85
C GLU A 194 -7.07 15.43 -19.04
N LEU A 195 -5.90 15.82 -19.57
CA LEU A 195 -4.62 15.57 -18.90
C LEU A 195 -4.49 16.35 -17.58
N LEU A 196 -5.00 17.59 -17.53
CA LEU A 196 -5.02 18.36 -16.28
C LEU A 196 -5.92 17.74 -15.22
N GLU A 197 -7.03 17.11 -15.62
CA GLU A 197 -7.89 16.37 -14.68
C GLU A 197 -7.14 15.19 -14.06
N ILE A 198 -6.40 14.42 -14.87
CA ILE A 198 -5.56 13.30 -14.41
C ILE A 198 -4.45 13.79 -13.48
N ILE A 199 -3.80 14.91 -13.80
CA ILE A 199 -2.73 15.48 -12.98
C ILE A 199 -3.25 15.97 -11.61
N ARG A 200 -4.44 16.58 -11.59
CA ARG A 200 -5.03 17.21 -10.40
C ARG A 200 -5.76 16.23 -9.48
N GLY A 201 -6.37 15.18 -10.02
CA GLY A 201 -7.03 14.11 -9.25
C GLY A 201 -6.00 13.15 -8.70
#